data_AF-A0A1G3GY38-F1
#
_entry.id   AF-A0A1G3GY38-F1
#
_cell.length_a   1.000
_cell.length_b   1.000
_cell.length_c   1.000
_cell.angle_alpha   90.00
_cell.angle_beta   90.00
_cell.angle_gamma   90.00
#
_symmetry.space_group_name_H-M   'P 1'
#
loop_
_entity.id
_entity.type
_entity.pdbx_description
1 polymer ?
#
loop_
_entity_poly.entity_id
_entity_poly.type
_entity_poly.pdbx_seq_one_letter_code
_entity_poly.pdbx_strand_id
1 'polypeptide(L)'
;MKICARGFTLIELLTVIAIIGILAAIALPQYSEHLLKGKLAEAISLLSDLQIRQEQYYQDNRAYSDGMRPKGTPSPFVLATCTAANASQNFFCTTSCATAGGGQTYTCTATSATLGYVYTVTEAGSKTTAVGGTTYSCWLRGSSTSC
;
A
#
# COMPACT_ATOMS: atom_id res chain seq x y z
N MET A 1 -50.23 -33.02 -1.39
CA MET A 1 -49.10 -33.75 -0.77
C MET A 1 -48.27 -32.76 0.03
N LYS A 2 -48.23 -32.90 1.36
CA LYS A 2 -47.35 -32.08 2.23
C LYS A 2 -45.99 -32.77 2.29
N ILE A 3 -44.95 -32.08 1.81
CA ILE A 3 -43.58 -32.52 1.95
C ILE A 3 -43.20 -32.31 3.42
N CYS A 4 -42.98 -33.38 4.17
CA CYS A 4 -42.48 -33.30 5.54
C CYS A 4 -41.01 -32.85 5.49
N ALA A 5 -40.71 -31.66 6.04
CA ALA A 5 -39.35 -31.16 6.11
C ALA A 5 -38.51 -32.09 7.01
N ARG A 6 -37.53 -32.80 6.43
CA ARG A 6 -36.52 -33.54 7.19
C ARG A 6 -35.61 -32.52 7.87
N GLY A 7 -35.48 -32.60 9.19
CA GLY A 7 -34.56 -31.77 9.96
C GLY A 7 -33.10 -32.12 9.66
N PHE A 8 -32.21 -31.14 9.81
CA PHE A 8 -30.76 -31.28 9.66
C PHE A 8 -30.20 -32.13 10.81
N THR A 9 -29.30 -33.07 10.52
CA THR A 9 -28.65 -33.87 11.57
C THR A 9 -27.48 -33.10 12.19
N LEU A 10 -27.21 -33.35 13.48
CA LEU A 10 -26.06 -32.75 14.18
C LEU A 10 -24.73 -33.15 13.51
N ILE A 11 -24.66 -34.37 12.97
CA ILE A 11 -23.48 -34.85 12.27
C ILE A 11 -23.28 -34.18 10.90
N GLU A 12 -24.35 -33.85 10.17
CA GLU A 12 -24.26 -33.04 8.94
C GLU A 12 -23.73 -31.64 9.25
N LEU A 13 -24.14 -31.02 10.36
CA LEU A 13 -23.62 -29.72 10.75
C LEU A 13 -22.12 -29.80 11.12
N LEU A 14 -21.73 -30.85 11.86
CA LEU A 14 -20.35 -31.05 12.30
C LEU A 14 -19.37 -31.24 11.13
N THR A 15 -19.74 -32.03 10.13
CA THR A 15 -18.87 -32.25 8.96
C THR A 15 -18.75 -31.00 8.10
N VAL A 16 -19.82 -30.20 7.96
CA VAL A 16 -19.79 -28.92 7.25
C VAL A 16 -18.85 -27.94 7.94
N ILE A 17 -18.95 -27.79 9.26
CA ILE A 17 -18.07 -26.89 10.03
C ILE A 17 -16.61 -27.36 9.93
N ALA A 18 -16.36 -28.67 9.98
CA ALA A 18 -15.02 -29.23 9.83
C ALA A 18 -14.40 -28.89 8.45
N ILE A 19 -15.16 -29.02 7.37
CA ILE A 19 -14.69 -28.67 6.01
C ILE A 19 -14.44 -27.16 5.89
N ILE A 20 -15.36 -26.32 6.39
CA ILE A 20 -15.20 -24.86 6.37
C ILE A 20 -13.95 -24.45 7.17
N GLY A 21 -13.68 -25.09 8.31
CA GLY A 21 -12.49 -24.83 9.12
C GLY A 21 -11.18 -25.10 8.37
N ILE A 22 -11.09 -26.22 7.64
CA ILE A 22 -9.91 -26.55 6.83
C ILE A 22 -9.71 -25.54 5.71
N LEU A 23 -10.78 -25.17 5.00
CA LEU A 23 -10.72 -24.19 3.92
C LEU A 23 -10.31 -22.79 4.43
N ALA A 24 -10.85 -22.36 5.56
CA ALA A 24 -10.54 -21.06 6.16
C ALA A 24 -9.06 -20.96 6.58
N ALA A 25 -8.48 -22.03 7.13
CA ALA A 25 -7.08 -22.06 7.54
C ALA A 25 -6.10 -21.77 6.40
N ILE A 26 -6.42 -22.21 5.18
CA ILE A 26 -5.59 -21.99 3.99
C ILE A 26 -5.94 -20.66 3.32
N ALA A 27 -7.23 -20.34 3.21
CA ALA A 27 -7.70 -19.18 2.46
C ALA A 27 -7.36 -17.84 3.13
N LEU A 28 -7.44 -17.75 4.46
CA LEU A 28 -7.22 -16.49 5.19
C LEU A 28 -5.81 -15.88 4.98
N PRO A 29 -4.70 -16.61 5.17
CA PRO A 29 -3.37 -16.03 4.96
C PRO A 29 -3.14 -15.62 3.50
N GLN A 30 -3.66 -16.40 2.54
CA GLN A 30 -3.56 -16.08 1.12
C GLN A 30 -4.34 -14.81 0.75
N TYR A 31 -5.52 -14.62 1.33
CA TYR A 31 -6.34 -13.44 1.11
C TYR A 31 -5.67 -12.17 1.66
N SER A 32 -5.09 -12.23 2.87
CA SER A 32 -4.34 -11.09 3.43
C SER A 32 -3.15 -10.68 2.57
N GLU A 33 -2.43 -11.65 2.00
CA GLU A 33 -1.34 -11.39 1.07
C GLU A 33 -1.81 -10.73 -0.23
N HIS A 34 -2.94 -11.16 -0.77
CA HIS A 34 -3.52 -10.51 -1.96
C HIS A 34 -3.93 -9.06 -1.71
N LEU A 35 -4.55 -8.79 -0.56
CA LEU A 35 -4.88 -7.42 -0.16
C LEU A 35 -3.61 -6.58 -0.03
N LEU A 36 -2.58 -7.09 0.66
CA LEU A 36 -1.30 -6.43 0.81
C LEU A 36 -0.70 -6.07 -0.56
N LYS A 37 -0.59 -7.02 -1.50
CA LYS A 37 -0.06 -6.77 -2.84
C LYS A 37 -0.83 -5.69 -3.60
N GLY A 38 -2.17 -5.72 -3.53
CA GLY A 38 -3.00 -4.69 -4.14
C GLY A 38 -2.71 -3.30 -3.59
N LYS A 39 -2.48 -3.21 -2.29
CA LYS A 39 -2.12 -1.96 -1.62
C LYS A 39 -0.70 -1.49 -1.93
N LEU A 40 0.28 -2.40 -1.97
CA LEU A 40 1.63 -2.04 -2.39
C LEU A 40 1.66 -1.49 -3.83
N ALA A 41 0.87 -2.07 -4.73
CA ALA A 41 0.73 -1.58 -6.10
C ALA A 41 0.15 -0.16 -6.16
N GLU A 42 -0.76 0.18 -5.25
CA GLU A 42 -1.32 1.53 -5.09
C GLU A 42 -0.25 2.55 -4.67
N ALA A 43 0.63 2.22 -3.71
CA ALA A 43 1.76 3.10 -3.38
C ALA A 43 2.70 3.33 -4.55
N ILE A 44 3.06 2.25 -5.25
CA ILE A 44 3.96 2.30 -6.41
C ILE A 44 3.38 3.19 -7.51
N SER A 45 2.07 3.10 -7.78
CA SER A 45 1.43 3.94 -8.78
C SER A 45 1.38 5.41 -8.37
N LEU A 46 1.07 5.71 -7.09
CA LEU A 46 1.08 7.07 -6.55
C LEU A 46 2.47 7.71 -6.60
N LEU A 47 3.52 6.97 -6.23
CA LEU A 47 4.91 7.44 -6.32
C LEU A 47 5.37 7.63 -7.77
N SER A 48 4.90 6.79 -8.69
CA SER A 48 5.22 6.93 -10.12
C SER A 48 4.54 8.17 -10.73
N ASP A 49 3.29 8.48 -10.37
CA ASP A 49 2.63 9.73 -10.77
C ASP A 49 3.36 10.96 -10.20
N LEU A 50 3.81 10.90 -8.94
CA LEU A 50 4.63 11.95 -8.34
C LEU A 50 5.96 12.17 -9.05
N GLN A 51 6.67 11.09 -9.38
CA GLN A 51 7.91 11.19 -10.14
C GLN A 51 7.68 11.91 -11.47
N ILE A 52 6.68 11.49 -12.26
CA ILE A 52 6.37 12.13 -13.55
C ILE A 52 6.04 13.62 -13.36
N ARG A 53 5.29 13.96 -12.30
CA ARG A 53 4.94 15.35 -11.97
C ARG A 53 6.14 16.19 -11.58
N GLN A 54 7.07 15.63 -10.81
CA GLN A 54 8.30 16.32 -10.43
C GLN A 54 9.15 16.60 -11.66
N GLU A 55 9.28 15.63 -12.57
CA GLU A 55 10.00 15.83 -13.83
C GLU A 55 9.32 16.91 -14.69
N GLN A 56 7.99 16.90 -14.80
CA GLN A 56 7.24 17.95 -15.51
C GLN A 56 7.47 19.33 -14.90
N TYR A 57 7.35 19.44 -13.57
CA TYR A 57 7.55 20.71 -12.87
C TYR A 57 8.98 21.24 -13.03
N TYR A 58 9.98 20.35 -13.06
CA TYR A 58 11.36 20.70 -13.31
C TYR A 58 11.59 21.25 -14.72
N GLN A 59 10.91 20.70 -15.75
CA GLN A 59 10.99 21.24 -17.11
C GLN A 59 10.48 22.69 -17.18
N ASP A 60 9.43 23.01 -16.41
CA ASP A 60 8.82 24.35 -16.41
C ASP A 60 9.59 25.36 -15.54
N ASN A 61 10.04 24.94 -14.35
CA ASN A 61 10.54 25.85 -13.31
C ASN A 61 12.05 25.72 -13.06
N ARG A 62 12.72 24.75 -13.69
CA ARG A 62 14.14 24.41 -13.48
C ARG A 62 14.51 24.07 -12.04
N ALA A 63 13.52 23.71 -11.24
CA ALA A 63 13.64 23.28 -9.86
C ALA A 63 12.47 22.32 -9.58
N TYR A 64 12.67 21.37 -8.67
CA TYR A 64 11.61 20.51 -8.15
C TYR A 64 10.76 21.25 -7.12
N SER A 65 9.49 20.86 -6.99
CA SER A 65 8.60 21.42 -5.97
C SER A 65 8.70 20.62 -4.68
N ASP A 66 8.76 21.33 -3.56
CA ASP A 66 8.40 20.76 -2.26
C ASP A 66 6.88 20.61 -2.18
N GLY A 67 6.39 19.62 -1.44
CA GLY A 67 4.96 19.45 -1.18
C GLY A 67 4.12 19.05 -2.40
N MET A 68 4.73 18.55 -3.48
CA MET A 68 4.01 18.01 -4.64
C MET A 68 3.15 16.81 -4.22
N ARG A 69 1.92 16.73 -4.76
CA ARG A 69 0.91 15.73 -4.37
C ARG A 69 0.50 14.86 -5.56
N PRO A 70 0.18 13.57 -5.34
CA PRO A 70 -0.36 12.73 -6.40
C PRO A 70 -1.70 13.28 -6.91
N LYS A 71 -1.96 13.10 -8.21
CA LYS A 71 -3.21 13.54 -8.85
C LYS A 71 -4.44 12.93 -8.17
N GLY A 72 -5.48 13.73 -7.96
CA GLY A 72 -6.77 13.23 -7.47
C GLY A 72 -6.82 12.94 -5.97
N THR A 73 -5.80 13.33 -5.20
CA THR A 73 -5.85 13.25 -3.74
C THR A 73 -6.64 14.43 -3.16
N PRO A 74 -7.63 14.20 -2.27
CA PRO A 74 -8.43 15.27 -1.68
C PRO A 74 -7.55 16.17 -0.81
N SER A 75 -7.71 17.49 -0.93
CA SER A 75 -7.09 18.48 -0.05
C SER A 75 -7.90 18.63 1.27
N PRO A 76 -7.25 18.78 2.43
CA PRO A 76 -5.81 18.79 2.66
C PRO A 76 -5.26 17.35 2.73
N PHE A 77 -4.25 17.07 1.91
CA PHE A 77 -3.33 15.97 2.20
C PHE A 77 -2.41 16.48 3.29
N VAL A 78 -2.92 16.45 4.51
CA VAL A 78 -2.08 16.71 5.67
C VAL A 78 -0.92 15.74 5.55
N LEU A 79 0.29 16.23 5.76
CA LEU A 79 1.46 15.47 6.18
C LEU A 79 1.11 14.84 7.55
N ALA A 80 0.09 13.98 7.55
CA ALA A 80 -0.53 13.46 8.74
C ALA A 80 0.41 12.39 9.21
N THR A 81 1.00 12.60 10.39
CA THR A 81 1.60 11.53 11.19
C THR A 81 0.83 10.24 10.96
N CYS A 82 1.53 9.21 10.48
CA CYS A 82 0.94 7.93 10.10
C CYS A 82 0.28 7.29 11.32
N THR A 83 -0.99 7.61 11.56
CA THR A 83 -1.81 7.06 12.64
C THR A 83 -2.82 6.08 12.06
N ALA A 84 -3.18 5.04 12.82
CA ALA A 84 -4.16 4.04 12.43
C ALA A 84 -5.51 4.64 11.95
N ALA A 85 -5.90 5.82 12.44
CA ALA A 85 -7.10 6.54 12.00
C ALA A 85 -7.10 6.92 10.50
N ASN A 86 -5.93 7.23 9.92
CA ASN A 86 -5.80 7.60 8.51
C ASN A 86 -5.68 6.37 7.59
N ALA A 87 -5.30 5.21 8.15
CA ALA A 87 -5.23 3.93 7.43
C ALA A 87 -6.59 3.45 6.92
N SER A 88 -7.69 3.89 7.56
CA SER A 88 -9.05 3.55 7.16
C SER A 88 -9.50 4.21 5.85
N GLN A 89 -8.86 5.32 5.46
CA GLN A 89 -9.17 6.03 4.21
C GLN A 89 -8.17 5.73 3.11
N ASN A 90 -6.89 5.52 3.47
CA ASN A 90 -5.86 5.17 2.52
C ASN A 90 -4.80 4.28 3.18
N PHE A 91 -4.42 3.17 2.54
CA PHE A 91 -3.47 2.22 3.12
C PHE A 91 -2.06 2.82 3.32
N PHE A 92 -1.72 3.80 2.48
CA PHE A 92 -0.56 4.67 2.62
C PHE A 92 -0.99 6.03 3.10
N CYS A 93 -0.44 6.45 4.23
CA CYS A 93 -0.94 7.58 5.02
C CYS A 93 -0.16 8.87 4.76
N THR A 94 1.11 8.76 4.34
CA THR A 94 1.92 9.90 3.90
C THR A 94 2.58 9.57 2.58
N THR A 95 2.39 10.44 1.58
CA THR A 95 2.94 10.37 0.23
C THR A 95 3.39 11.77 -0.16
N SER A 96 4.62 12.12 0.17
CA SER A 96 5.13 13.49 0.01
C SER A 96 6.49 13.47 -0.66
N CYS A 97 6.77 14.49 -1.46
CA CYS A 97 8.10 14.77 -1.98
C CYS A 97 8.72 15.93 -1.20
N ALA A 98 9.88 15.69 -0.61
CA ALA A 98 10.70 16.74 -0.02
C ALA A 98 11.85 17.06 -0.98
N THR A 99 12.19 18.33 -1.13
CA THR A 99 13.31 18.77 -1.97
C THR A 99 14.53 19.13 -1.14
N ALA A 100 15.72 18.93 -1.69
CA ALA A 100 16.98 19.37 -1.11
C ALA A 100 17.87 20.05 -2.16
N GLY A 101 19.03 20.55 -1.73
CA GLY A 101 20.03 21.14 -2.63
C GLY A 101 19.53 22.34 -3.44
N GLY A 102 18.62 23.15 -2.87
CA GLY A 102 18.04 24.30 -3.57
C GLY A 102 16.97 23.96 -4.61
N GLY A 103 16.33 22.78 -4.50
CA GLY A 103 15.31 22.33 -5.45
C GLY A 103 15.87 21.44 -6.57
N GLN A 104 17.12 20.99 -6.46
CA GLN A 104 17.77 20.17 -7.49
C GLN A 104 17.69 18.67 -7.21
N THR A 105 17.31 18.28 -6.00
CA THR A 105 17.08 16.88 -5.63
C THR A 105 15.73 16.75 -4.95
N TYR A 106 15.10 15.59 -5.09
CA TYR A 106 13.88 15.27 -4.36
C TYR A 106 13.92 13.85 -3.82
N THR A 107 13.18 13.63 -2.74
CA THR A 107 12.88 12.29 -2.24
C THR A 107 11.39 12.23 -1.97
N CYS A 108 10.69 11.41 -2.76
CA CYS A 108 9.28 11.12 -2.54
C CYS A 108 9.16 9.85 -1.70
N THR A 109 8.35 9.92 -0.64
CA THR A 109 8.20 8.84 0.34
C THR A 109 6.73 8.49 0.50
N ALA A 110 6.40 7.20 0.39
CA ALA A 110 5.08 6.64 0.72
C ALA A 110 5.19 5.70 1.94
N THR A 111 4.53 6.04 3.05
CA THR A 111 4.57 5.26 4.30
C THR A 111 3.20 4.66 4.61
N SER A 112 3.19 3.38 4.97
CA SER A 112 2.02 2.67 5.47
C SER A 112 1.95 2.76 7.00
N ALA A 113 0.78 3.08 7.56
CA ALA A 113 0.62 3.17 9.02
C ALA A 113 0.52 1.79 9.71
N THR A 114 0.00 0.78 9.01
CA THR A 114 -0.36 -0.50 9.64
C THR A 114 0.70 -1.59 9.50
N LEU A 115 1.48 -1.55 8.41
CA LEU A 115 2.43 -2.61 8.06
C LEU A 115 3.90 -2.17 8.13
N GLY A 116 4.17 -0.87 8.30
CA GLY A 116 5.55 -0.36 8.43
C GLY A 116 6.37 -0.38 7.14
N TYR A 117 5.74 -0.56 5.98
CA TYR A 117 6.40 -0.34 4.68
C TYR A 117 6.58 1.16 4.42
N VAL A 118 7.80 1.51 3.99
CA VAL A 118 8.18 2.84 3.52
C VAL A 118 8.79 2.69 2.14
N TYR A 119 8.12 3.21 1.11
CA TYR A 119 8.65 3.25 -0.25
C TYR A 119 9.25 4.62 -0.51
N THR A 120 10.41 4.68 -1.14
CA THR A 120 10.98 5.96 -1.58
C THR A 120 11.41 5.93 -3.04
N VAL A 121 11.42 7.10 -3.66
CA VAL A 121 12.03 7.36 -4.97
C VAL A 121 12.73 8.71 -4.99
N THR A 122 13.91 8.75 -5.58
CA THR A 122 14.72 9.97 -5.73
C THR A 122 14.76 10.46 -7.18
N GLU A 123 15.31 11.66 -7.42
CA GLU A 123 15.44 12.22 -8.77
C GLU A 123 16.32 11.34 -9.69
N ALA A 124 17.34 10.68 -9.14
CA ALA A 124 18.15 9.71 -9.85
C ALA A 124 17.41 8.41 -10.23
N GLY A 125 16.12 8.28 -9.87
CA GLY A 125 15.32 7.08 -10.12
C GLY A 125 15.64 5.92 -9.19
N SER A 126 16.40 6.15 -8.12
CA SER A 126 16.68 5.13 -7.10
C SER A 126 15.40 4.83 -6.34
N LYS A 127 15.01 3.56 -6.32
CA LYS A 127 13.77 3.07 -5.70
C LYS A 127 14.14 2.24 -4.49
N THR A 128 13.62 2.56 -3.32
CA THR A 128 13.87 1.72 -2.13
C THR A 128 12.59 1.39 -1.39
N THR A 129 12.63 0.27 -0.67
CA THR A 129 11.58 -0.11 0.28
C THR A 129 12.23 -0.39 1.61
N ALA A 130 11.79 0.25 2.67
CA ALA A 130 12.15 -0.11 4.03
C ALA A 130 10.96 -0.78 4.73
N VAL A 131 11.20 -1.92 5.37
CA VAL A 131 10.21 -2.65 6.17
C VAL A 131 10.93 -3.44 7.27
N GLY A 132 10.42 -3.41 8.50
CA GLY A 132 11.01 -4.17 9.61
C GLY A 132 12.47 -3.83 9.93
N GLY A 133 12.93 -2.62 9.59
CA GLY A 133 14.32 -2.19 9.77
C GLY A 133 15.29 -2.61 8.66
N THR A 134 14.85 -3.42 7.68
CA THR A 134 15.64 -3.75 6.48
C THR A 134 15.28 -2.79 5.34
N THR A 135 16.30 -2.33 4.61
CA THR A 135 16.10 -1.51 3.40
C THR A 135 16.50 -2.31 2.16
N TYR A 136 15.60 -2.36 1.19
CA TYR A 136 15.76 -2.99 -0.12
C TYR A 136 15.97 -1.92 -1.17
N SER A 137 16.88 -2.15 -2.12
CA SER A 137 17.19 -1.23 -3.23
C SER A 137 16.19 -1.30 -4.38
N CYS A 138 14.96 -1.72 -4.10
CA CYS A 138 13.88 -1.81 -5.06
C CYS A 138 12.53 -1.63 -4.37
N TRP A 139 11.47 -1.45 -5.17
CA TRP A 139 10.10 -1.50 -4.68
C TRP A 139 9.62 -2.94 -4.54
N LEU A 140 9.43 -3.39 -3.30
CA LEU A 140 8.86 -4.69 -3.02
C LEU A 140 7.41 -4.75 -3.53
N ARG A 141 7.06 -5.86 -4.19
CA ARG A 141 5.70 -6.07 -4.73
C ARG A 141 4.86 -7.05 -3.91
N GLY A 142 5.38 -7.57 -2.82
CA GLY A 142 4.71 -8.50 -1.92
C GLY A 142 5.51 -8.69 -0.63
N SER A 143 5.13 -9.69 0.17
CA SER A 143 5.88 -10.09 1.36
C SER A 143 7.18 -10.83 1.05
N SER A 144 7.29 -11.44 -0.14
CA SER A 144 8.55 -12.00 -0.61
C SER A 144 9.53 -10.87 -0.92
N THR A 145 10.76 -10.99 -0.43
CA THR A 145 11.91 -10.09 -0.63
C THR A 145 12.32 -9.87 -2.11
N SER A 146 11.49 -10.28 -3.05
CA SER A 146 11.67 -10.12 -4.49
C SER A 146 11.13 -8.77 -4.95
N CYS A 147 12.01 -8.02 -5.62
CA CYS A 147 11.65 -7.06 -6.65
C CYS A 147 11.02 -7.83 -7.84
#